data_AF-A0A8X6VMF4-F1
#
_entry.id   AF-A0A8X6VMF4-F1
#
_cell.length_a   1.000
_cell.length_b   1.000
_cell.length_c   1.000
_cell.angle_alpha   90.00
_cell.angle_beta   90.00
_cell.angle_gamma   90.00
#
_symmetry.space_group_name_H-M   'P 1'
#
loop_
_entity.id
_entity.type
_entity.pdbx_description
1 polymer ?
#
loop_
_entity_poly.entity_id
_entity_poly.type
_entity_poly.pdbx_seq_one_letter_code
_entity_poly.pdbx_strand_id
1 'polypeptide(L)' 'MMVDLPRDRIVPSRPFEKVGLDYAGPIITKPNLKRSRVTLKSYIAIFICFSTKATNLEVVSDLTTEAFLASL' A
#
# COMPACT_ATOMS: atom_id res chain seq x y z
N MET A 1 6.96 24.26 19.05
CA MET A 1 7.38 22.94 19.56
C MET A 1 7.35 21.96 18.41
N MET A 2 8.39 21.14 18.26
CA MET A 2 8.40 20.04 17.28
C MET A 2 7.65 18.85 17.89
N VAL A 3 6.74 18.25 17.15
CA VAL A 3 6.00 17.07 17.60
C VAL A 3 6.93 15.86 17.56
N ASP A 4 7.02 15.12 18.66
CA ASP A 4 7.79 13.89 18.72
C ASP A 4 7.24 12.87 17.72
N LEU A 5 8.14 12.23 16.98
CA LEU A 5 7.75 11.16 16.06
C LEU A 5 7.21 9.95 16.85
N PRO A 6 6.23 9.20 16.30
CA PRO A 6 5.77 7.97 16.93
C PRO A 6 6.94 7.01 17.18
N ARG A 7 6.96 6.37 18.35
CA ARG A 7 8.02 5.42 18.75
C ARG A 7 8.28 4.34 17.70
N ASP A 8 7.24 3.93 16.97
CA ASP A 8 7.32 2.93 15.91
C ASP A 8 8.15 3.34 14.70
N ARG A 9 8.40 4.64 14.51
CA ARG A 9 9.30 5.15 13.44
C ARG A 9 10.75 5.24 13.87
N ILE A 10 11.05 5.14 15.16
CA ILE A 10 12.37 5.47 15.73
C ILE A 10 13.02 4.26 16.40
N VAL A 11 12.23 3.37 17.01
CA VAL A 11 12.73 2.16 17.67
C VAL A 11 13.13 1.13 16.61
N PRO A 12 14.40 0.67 16.58
CA PRO A 12 14.83 -0.39 15.67
C PRO A 12 14.01 -1.67 15.88
N SER A 13 13.60 -2.30 14.78
CA SER A 13 12.86 -3.56 14.79
C SER A 13 13.26 -4.41 13.58
N ARG A 14 12.87 -5.69 13.54
CA ARG A 14 13.17 -6.55 12.39
C ARG A 14 12.50 -5.99 11.11
N PRO A 15 13.06 -6.25 9.92
CA PRO A 15 12.41 -5.84 8.68
C PRO A 15 10.96 -6.31 8.63
N PHE A 16 10.05 -5.42 8.24
CA PHE A 16 8.60 -5.65 8.17
C PHE A 16 7.89 -5.99 9.49
N GLU A 17 8.54 -5.84 10.64
CA GLU A 17 7.88 -5.97 11.96
C GLU A 17 6.93 -4.80 12.24
N LYS A 18 7.33 -3.60 11.81
CA LYS A 18 6.53 -2.38 11.91
C LYS A 18 6.32 -1.80 10.51
N VAL A 19 5.09 -1.87 10.02
CA VAL A 19 4.72 -1.45 8.66
C VAL A 19 3.63 -0.38 8.73
N GLY A 20 3.84 0.72 8.02
CA GLY A 20 2.79 1.68 7.71
C GLY A 20 2.03 1.25 6.46
N LEU A 21 0.72 1.45 6.47
CA LEU A 21 -0.14 1.23 5.31
C LEU A 21 -0.73 2.57 4.87
N ASP A 22 -0.72 2.82 3.57
CA ASP A 22 -1.45 3.91 2.94
C ASP A 22 -2.01 3.47 1.59
N TYR A 23 -2.93 4.25 1.03
CA TYR A 23 -3.50 4.00 -0.29
C TYR A 23 -3.33 5.21 -1.19
N ALA A 24 -2.76 5.00 -2.37
CA ALA A 24 -2.77 5.98 -3.44
C ALA A 24 -3.88 5.66 -4.43
N GLY A 25 -4.70 6.65 -4.79
CA GLY A 25 -5.67 6.48 -5.87
C GLY A 25 -6.71 7.58 -5.95
N PRO A 26 -7.66 7.48 -6.89
CA PRO A 26 -7.84 6.35 -7.81
C PRO A 26 -6.99 6.44 -9.08
N ILE A 27 -6.38 5.31 -9.45
CA ILE A 27 -5.73 5.13 -10.75
C ILE A 27 -6.66 4.36 -11.70
N ILE A 28 -6.52 4.60 -12.99
CA ILE A 28 -7.29 3.89 -14.02
C ILE A 28 -6.42 2.76 -14.56
N THR A 29 -6.85 1.52 -14.34
CA THR A 29 -6.17 0.32 -14.84
C THR A 29 -6.97 -0.31 -15.99
N LYS A 30 -6.28 -1.09 -16.82
CA LYS A 30 -6.93 -1.93 -17.82
C LYS A 30 -6.79 -3.38 -17.38
N PRO A 31 -7.88 -4.17 -17.44
CA PRO A 31 -7.77 -5.59 -17.18
C PRO A 31 -6.88 -6.25 -18.23
N ASN A 32 -6.16 -7.30 -17.83
CA ASN A 32 -5.29 -8.07 -18.72
C ASN A 32 -6.09 -9.00 -19.65
N LEU A 33 -7.06 -8.44 -20.36
CA LEU A 33 -7.93 -9.08 -21.32
C LEU A 33 -7.66 -8.47 -22.69
N LYS A 34 -7.26 -9.32 -23.66
CA LYS A 34 -7.00 -8.86 -25.03
C LYS A 34 -8.22 -8.13 -25.58
N ARG A 35 -8.01 -6.91 -26.09
CA ARG A 35 -9.03 -6.02 -26.69
C ARG A 35 -10.12 -5.51 -25.74
N SER A 36 -9.93 -5.59 -24.42
CA SER A 36 -10.87 -4.97 -23.48
C SER A 36 -10.83 -3.44 -23.61
N ARG A 37 -12.02 -2.83 -23.81
CA ARG A 37 -12.22 -1.37 -23.72
C ARG A 37 -12.61 -0.95 -22.29
N VAL A 38 -12.73 -1.90 -21.37
CA VAL A 38 -13.10 -1.65 -19.99
C VAL A 38 -11.90 -1.07 -19.25
N THR A 39 -12.16 -0.01 -18.48
CA THR A 39 -11.21 0.59 -17.55
C THR A 39 -11.72 0.38 -16.13
N LEU A 40 -10.84 -0.03 -15.23
CA LEU A 40 -11.17 -0.25 -13.83
C LEU A 40 -10.59 0.89 -13.00
N LYS A 41 -11.35 1.32 -11.99
CA LYS A 41 -10.84 2.16 -10.93
C LYS A 41 -10.07 1.24 -9.98
N SER A 42 -8.81 1.56 -9.73
CA SER A 42 -7.95 0.79 -8.82
C SER A 42 -7.18 1.73 -7.92
N TYR A 43 -6.58 1.16 -6.89
CA TYR A 43 -5.78 1.85 -5.90
C TYR A 43 -4.44 1.13 -5.77
N ILE A 44 -3.45 1.81 -5.21
CA ILE A 44 -2.16 1.22 -4.88
C ILE A 44 -2.10 1.16 -3.36
N ALA A 45 -2.07 -0.05 -2.78
CA ALA A 45 -1.73 -0.26 -1.39
C ALA A 45 -0.22 -0.07 -1.23
N ILE A 46 0.17 0.81 -0.32
CA ILE A 46 1.56 1.18 -0.03
C ILE A 46 1.91 0.64 1.34
N PHE A 47 2.78 -0.35 1.39
CA PHE A 47 3.30 -0.91 2.64
C PHE A 47 4.71 -0.41 2.86
N ILE A 48 4.95 0.34 3.92
CA ILE A 48 6.25 0.94 4.24
C ILE A 48 6.82 0.30 5.49
N CYS A 49 7.95 -0.41 5.36
CA CYS A 49 8.72 -0.88 6.51
C CYS A 49 9.34 0.31 7.24
N PHE A 50 9.03 0.50 8.52
CA PHE A 50 9.56 1.63 9.28
C PHE A 50 11.05 1.49 9.64
N SER A 51 11.56 0.26 9.76
CA SER A 51 12.97 -0.03 10.05
C SER A 51 13.90 0.26 8.87
N THR A 52 13.52 -0.17 7.65
CA THR A 52 14.40 -0.08 6.46
C THR A 52 13.95 0.96 5.44
N LYS A 53 12.73 1.51 5.59
CA LYS A 53 12.05 2.33 4.57
C LYS A 53 11.79 1.61 3.24
N ALA A 54 11.87 0.28 3.23
CA ALA A 54 11.46 -0.53 2.08
C ALA A 54 9.95 -0.40 1.85
N THR A 55 9.54 -0.20 0.59
CA THR A 55 8.15 -0.01 0.20
C THR A 55 7.67 -1.14 -0.71
N ASN A 56 6.66 -1.91 -0.29
CA ASN A 56 5.92 -2.82 -1.17
C ASN A 56 4.71 -2.07 -1.76
N LEU A 57 4.53 -2.14 -3.07
CA LEU A 57 3.44 -1.45 -3.78
C LEU A 57 2.59 -2.48 -4.50
N GLU A 58 1.34 -2.60 -4.11
CA GLU A 58 0.42 -3.59 -4.65
C GLU A 58 -0.81 -2.90 -5.25
N VAL A 59 -1.26 -3.36 -6.42
CA VAL A 59 -2.46 -2.82 -7.07
C VAL A 59 -3.70 -3.57 -6.57
N VAL A 60 -4.67 -2.81 -6.07
CA VAL A 60 -5.91 -3.33 -5.48
C VAL A 60 -7.12 -2.76 -6.20
N SER A 61 -8.15 -3.59 -6.37
CA SER A 61 -9.35 -3.24 -7.14
C SER A 61 -10.23 -2.21 -6.43
N ASP A 62 -10.23 -2.20 -5.10
CA ASP A 62 -11.02 -1.30 -4.29
C ASP A 62 -10.38 -1.07 -2.90
N LEU A 63 -11.08 -0.35 -2.03
CA LEU A 63 -10.65 -0.04 -0.67
C LEU A 63 -11.30 -0.95 0.38
N THR A 64 -11.73 -2.15 -0.02
CA THR A 64 -12.32 -3.12 0.91
C THR A 64 -11.24 -3.88 1.66
N THR A 65 -11.62 -4.44 2.82
CA THR A 65 -10.75 -5.33 3.59
C THR A 65 -10.39 -6.59 2.82
N GLU A 66 -11.27 -7.08 1.95
CA GLU A 66 -11.01 -8.27 1.13
C GLU A 66 -9.91 -8.01 0.10
N ALA A 67 -9.98 -6.87 -0.62
CA ALA A 67 -8.93 -6.48 -1.55
C ALA A 67 -7.59 -6.23 -0.83
N PHE A 68 -7.62 -5.66 0.37
CA PHE A 68 -6.43 -5.50 1.20
C PHE A 68 -5.79 -6.84 1.57
N LEU A 69 -6.58 -7.81 2.03
CA LEU A 69 -6.05 -9.13 2.41
C LEU A 69 -5.48 -9.89 1.20
N ALA A 70 -6.01 -9.63 0.01
CA ALA A 70 -5.49 -10.20 -1.23
C ALA A 70 -4.16 -9.58 -1.70
N SER A 71 -3.69 -8.49 -1.08
CA SER A 71 -2.43 -7.80 -1.41
C SER A 71 -1.32 -7.96 -0.37
N LEU A 72 -1.50 -8.87 0.60
CA LEU A 72 -0.48 -9.21 1.60
C LEU A 72 0.52 -10.26 1.13
#